data_AF-A0A094QBT2-F1
#
_entry.id   AF-A0A094QBT2-F1
#
_cell.length_a   1.000
_cell.length_b   1.000
_cell.length_c   1.000
_cell.angle_alpha   90.00
_cell.angle_beta   90.00
_cell.angle_gamma   90.00
#
_symmetry.space_group_name_H-M   'P 1'
#
loop_
_entity.id
_entity.type
_entity.pdbx_description
1 polymer ?
#
loop_
_entity_poly.entity_id
_entity_poly.type
_entity_poly.pdbx_seq_one_letter_code
_entity_poly.pdbx_strand_id
1 'polypeptide(L)'
;MAIFSAPVASAETFVFSSGPLTNLNPATATINGGFTKFPAGKGLYIQQCNEPVGTARPTICSGTIQVWVSDTARGAAKSTDPVTIKPTTTITGPNGTVDCTKVTCGLFFQVDRFGPTDTSEDKFMPITFAEGTAAPSLAPDVFTVTANGAPLVRNAPSNLTYRSEVTIVATALSGLATEVTSLNANCVIRDGKISALKGSGECAISVKTAGNATVAPTSAIYPFILGLGDQSIAVFPLKVKVKAKLSLPAQTSFGENIKYVTESKNCRITKNTVLGVKKGSCRVTASAAGQDGLWKAFVRNYTIKIG
;
A
#
# COMPACT_ATOMS: atom_id res chain seq x y z
N MET A 1 -31.97 -15.39 39.60
CA MET A 1 -32.85 -14.92 38.51
C MET A 1 -32.81 -13.40 38.54
N ALA A 2 -31.86 -12.80 37.82
CA ALA A 2 -31.71 -11.35 37.77
C ALA A 2 -32.57 -10.81 36.63
N ILE A 3 -33.53 -9.96 36.98
CA ILE A 3 -34.37 -9.25 36.04
C ILE A 3 -33.52 -8.08 35.52
N PHE A 4 -33.02 -8.19 34.29
CA PHE A 4 -32.44 -7.05 33.59
C PHE A 4 -33.58 -6.10 33.20
N SER A 5 -33.79 -5.04 33.98
CA SER A 5 -34.61 -3.92 33.54
C SER A 5 -33.82 -3.13 32.52
N ALA A 6 -34.23 -3.19 31.25
CA ALA A 6 -33.69 -2.35 30.20
C ALA A 6 -33.97 -0.87 30.50
N PRO A 7 -33.00 0.05 30.37
CA PRO A 7 -33.31 1.48 30.34
C PRO A 7 -34.15 1.76 29.09
N VAL A 8 -35.37 2.27 29.32
CA VAL A 8 -36.35 2.56 28.28
C VAL A 8 -35.98 3.88 27.61
N ALA A 9 -35.48 3.81 26.37
CA ALA A 9 -35.46 4.94 25.44
C ALA A 9 -36.88 5.17 24.88
N SER A 10 -37.12 6.40 24.39
CA SER A 10 -38.37 6.85 23.75
C SER A 10 -39.02 5.75 22.90
N ALA A 11 -40.34 5.57 23.00
CA ALA A 11 -41.07 4.50 22.32
C ALA A 11 -40.92 4.60 20.80
N GLU A 12 -39.95 3.87 20.26
CA GLU A 12 -39.71 3.79 18.83
C GLU A 12 -40.96 3.24 18.12
N THR A 13 -41.19 3.69 16.90
CA THR A 13 -42.38 3.26 16.13
C THR A 13 -42.08 2.11 15.18
N PHE A 14 -40.80 1.82 14.96
CA PHE A 14 -40.35 0.69 14.16
C PHE A 14 -40.37 -0.62 14.96
N VAL A 15 -40.40 -1.74 14.25
CA VAL A 15 -40.21 -3.08 14.84
C VAL A 15 -39.15 -3.80 14.03
N PHE A 16 -38.00 -4.04 14.66
CA PHE A 16 -36.87 -4.74 14.06
C PHE A 16 -36.72 -6.11 14.71
N SER A 17 -36.71 -7.16 13.89
CA SER A 17 -36.40 -8.52 14.33
C SER A 17 -34.99 -8.87 13.86
N SER A 18 -34.18 -9.45 14.74
CA SER A 18 -32.82 -9.88 14.39
C SER A 18 -32.31 -11.01 15.26
N GLY A 19 -31.27 -11.67 14.76
CA GLY A 19 -30.51 -12.66 15.50
C GLY A 19 -29.32 -13.21 14.72
N PRO A 20 -28.36 -13.85 15.40
CA PRO A 20 -28.18 -13.86 16.86
C PRO A 20 -27.74 -12.48 17.40
N LEU A 21 -28.03 -12.18 18.67
CA LEU A 21 -27.54 -10.96 19.35
C LEU A 21 -26.60 -11.27 20.52
N THR A 22 -26.60 -12.52 20.97
CA THR A 22 -25.78 -12.97 22.10
C THR A 22 -24.85 -14.09 21.67
N ASN A 23 -23.80 -14.30 22.46
CA ASN A 23 -22.81 -15.36 22.24
C ASN A 23 -22.22 -15.32 20.81
N LEU A 24 -22.00 -14.11 20.30
CA LEU A 24 -21.51 -13.87 18.95
C LEU A 24 -20.06 -14.33 18.84
N ASN A 25 -19.74 -15.03 17.75
CA ASN A 25 -18.36 -15.39 17.43
C ASN A 25 -17.61 -14.15 16.89
N PRO A 26 -16.56 -13.65 17.58
CA PRO A 26 -15.79 -12.49 17.15
C PRO A 26 -15.27 -12.52 15.71
N ALA A 27 -15.00 -13.71 15.16
CA ALA A 27 -14.38 -13.88 13.86
C ALA A 27 -15.39 -14.01 12.71
N THR A 28 -16.60 -14.49 12.98
CA THR A 28 -17.56 -14.89 11.93
C THR A 28 -18.98 -14.40 12.15
N ALA A 29 -19.25 -13.68 13.25
CA ALA A 29 -20.60 -13.24 13.59
C ALA A 29 -21.23 -12.43 12.45
N THR A 30 -22.46 -12.80 12.12
CA THR A 30 -23.34 -12.06 11.24
C THR A 30 -24.69 -11.97 11.93
N ILE A 31 -25.14 -10.74 12.19
CA ILE A 31 -26.48 -10.44 12.70
C ILE A 31 -27.35 -10.21 11.47
N ASN A 32 -28.32 -11.09 11.26
CA ASN A 32 -29.33 -10.90 10.23
C ASN A 32 -30.58 -10.34 10.89
N GLY A 33 -31.19 -9.34 10.27
CA GLY A 33 -32.43 -8.75 10.75
C GLY A 33 -33.27 -8.19 9.63
N GLY A 34 -34.37 -7.56 10.00
CA GLY A 34 -35.31 -6.93 9.09
C GLY A 34 -36.40 -6.18 9.84
N PHE A 35 -36.97 -5.17 9.18
CA PHE A 35 -38.09 -4.43 9.73
C PHE A 35 -39.41 -5.15 9.42
N THR A 36 -40.26 -5.27 10.43
CA THR A 36 -41.68 -5.66 10.27
C THR A 36 -42.61 -4.46 10.40
N LYS A 37 -42.10 -3.35 10.96
CA LYS A 37 -42.67 -2.00 10.89
C LYS A 37 -41.53 -1.00 10.74
N PHE A 38 -41.74 0.03 9.93
CA PHE A 38 -40.75 1.07 9.66
C PHE A 38 -41.40 2.46 9.78
N PRO A 39 -40.70 3.49 10.31
CA PRO A 39 -41.29 4.78 10.56
C PRO A 39 -41.56 5.52 9.24
N ALA A 40 -42.82 5.84 8.98
CA ALA A 40 -43.22 6.49 7.74
C ALA A 40 -42.52 7.85 7.56
N GLY A 41 -41.95 8.06 6.37
CA GLY A 41 -41.29 9.33 6.02
C GLY A 41 -39.92 9.54 6.64
N LYS A 42 -39.39 8.58 7.41
CA LYS A 42 -38.04 8.64 8.00
C LYS A 42 -37.08 7.68 7.31
N GLY A 43 -35.79 7.96 7.42
CA GLY A 43 -34.74 6.95 7.24
C GLY A 43 -34.06 6.70 8.57
N LEU A 44 -33.48 5.51 8.73
CA LEU A 44 -32.77 5.10 9.94
C LEU A 44 -31.33 4.71 9.60
N TYR A 45 -30.40 5.09 10.46
CA TYR A 45 -29.09 4.48 10.55
C TYR A 45 -29.09 3.41 11.65
N ILE A 46 -28.51 2.25 11.32
CA ILE A 46 -28.21 1.19 12.28
C ILE A 46 -26.70 1.10 12.37
N GLN A 47 -26.13 1.36 13.54
CA GLN A 47 -24.67 1.41 13.74
C GLN A 47 -24.26 0.54 14.92
N GLN A 48 -23.09 -0.09 14.85
CA GLN A 48 -22.50 -0.67 16.06
C GLN A 48 -21.91 0.46 16.92
N CYS A 49 -22.35 0.56 18.17
CA CYS A 49 -21.92 1.59 19.12
C CYS A 49 -21.67 1.01 20.52
N ASN A 50 -21.01 1.79 21.37
CA ASN A 50 -21.00 1.55 22.82
C ASN A 50 -22.40 1.76 23.42
N GLU A 51 -22.63 1.21 24.62
CA GLU A 51 -23.87 1.45 25.37
C GLU A 51 -24.05 2.95 25.70
N PRO A 52 -25.26 3.50 25.47
CA PRO A 52 -25.58 4.87 25.86
C PRO A 52 -25.58 5.04 27.38
N VAL A 53 -25.22 6.23 27.85
CA VAL A 53 -25.28 6.60 29.27
C VAL A 53 -26.52 7.44 29.53
N GLY A 54 -27.45 6.91 30.32
CA GLY A 54 -28.72 7.58 30.60
C GLY A 54 -29.56 7.73 29.33
N THR A 55 -29.99 8.96 29.03
CA THR A 55 -30.79 9.29 27.83
C THR A 55 -29.94 9.85 26.68
N ALA A 56 -28.62 9.94 26.85
CA ALA A 56 -27.73 10.43 25.81
C ALA A 56 -27.49 9.35 24.74
N ARG A 57 -27.30 9.78 23.49
CA ARG A 57 -26.85 8.87 22.42
C ARG A 57 -25.46 8.29 22.73
N PRO A 58 -25.13 7.11 22.18
CA PRO A 58 -23.78 6.58 22.24
C PRO A 58 -22.73 7.56 21.74
N THR A 59 -21.60 7.63 22.43
CA THR A 59 -20.50 8.55 22.10
C THR A 59 -19.52 7.95 21.10
N ILE A 60 -19.41 6.61 21.02
CA ILE A 60 -18.51 5.89 20.14
C ILE A 60 -19.34 4.95 19.27
N CYS A 61 -19.55 5.35 18.01
CA CYS A 61 -20.20 4.55 16.97
C CYS A 61 -19.25 4.31 15.81
N SER A 62 -19.27 3.10 15.26
CA SER A 62 -18.50 2.77 14.06
C SER A 62 -19.08 3.46 12.82
N GLY A 63 -18.21 4.12 12.06
CA GLY A 63 -18.56 4.64 10.73
C GLY A 63 -18.50 3.58 9.62
N THR A 64 -17.92 2.40 9.89
CA THR A 64 -17.76 1.31 8.92
C THR A 64 -18.75 0.17 9.13
N ILE A 65 -19.21 -0.02 10.37
CA ILE A 65 -20.24 -1.00 10.72
C ILE A 65 -21.58 -0.26 10.86
N GLN A 66 -22.12 0.12 9.70
CA GLN A 66 -23.34 0.92 9.57
C GLN A 66 -24.21 0.42 8.41
N VAL A 67 -25.52 0.48 8.58
CA VAL A 67 -26.50 0.30 7.50
C VAL A 67 -27.43 1.52 7.48
N TRP A 68 -27.76 2.00 6.28
CA TRP A 68 -28.75 3.05 6.06
C TRP A 68 -30.00 2.46 5.41
N VAL A 69 -31.14 2.63 6.06
CA VAL A 69 -32.42 2.12 5.60
C VAL A 69 -33.39 3.28 5.40
N SER A 70 -34.06 3.34 4.24
CA SER A 70 -35.06 4.35 3.93
C SER A 70 -35.95 3.90 2.77
N ASP A 71 -37.25 4.18 2.86
CA ASP A 71 -38.20 3.89 1.77
C ASP A 71 -38.35 5.02 0.75
N THR A 72 -37.79 6.20 1.05
CA THR A 72 -37.90 7.39 0.20
C THR A 72 -36.56 7.86 -0.35
N ALA A 73 -35.45 7.57 0.34
CA ALA A 73 -34.13 8.03 -0.06
C ALA A 73 -33.45 7.10 -1.07
N ARG A 74 -32.97 7.67 -2.18
CA ARG A 74 -32.20 6.92 -3.19
C ARG A 74 -30.84 6.48 -2.62
N GLY A 75 -30.50 5.21 -2.81
CA GLY A 75 -29.23 4.62 -2.39
C GLY A 75 -29.20 4.04 -0.97
N ALA A 76 -30.30 4.17 -0.21
CA ALA A 76 -30.49 3.42 1.02
C ALA A 76 -30.99 2.00 0.71
N ALA A 77 -30.79 1.07 1.65
CA ALA A 77 -31.51 -0.19 1.63
C ALA A 77 -33.01 0.06 1.90
N LYS A 78 -33.91 -0.71 1.30
CA LYS A 78 -35.35 -0.57 1.56
C LYS A 78 -35.70 -1.19 2.90
N SER A 79 -36.74 -0.69 3.57
CA SER A 79 -37.18 -1.25 4.85
C SER A 79 -37.64 -2.72 4.76
N THR A 80 -38.08 -3.14 3.57
CA THR A 80 -38.50 -4.51 3.26
C THR A 80 -37.35 -5.48 3.02
N ASP A 81 -36.13 -4.97 2.85
CA ASP A 81 -34.97 -5.81 2.52
C ASP A 81 -34.35 -6.39 3.80
N PRO A 82 -33.74 -7.59 3.74
CA PRO A 82 -32.94 -8.12 4.85
C PRO A 82 -31.78 -7.18 5.19
N VAL A 83 -31.60 -6.91 6.48
CA VAL A 83 -30.48 -6.15 7.02
C VAL A 83 -29.43 -7.13 7.52
N THR A 84 -28.19 -6.98 7.06
CA THR A 84 -27.05 -7.80 7.49
C THR A 84 -25.98 -6.92 8.13
N ILE A 85 -25.58 -7.25 9.35
CA ILE A 85 -24.55 -6.52 10.10
C ILE A 85 -23.49 -7.51 10.57
N LYS A 86 -22.21 -7.19 10.34
CA LYS A 86 -21.07 -7.99 10.82
C LYS A 86 -20.39 -7.25 11.98
N PRO A 87 -20.77 -7.54 13.23
CA PRO A 87 -20.22 -6.82 14.37
C PRO A 87 -18.77 -7.20 14.62
N THR A 88 -17.99 -6.28 15.18
CA THR A 88 -16.59 -6.50 15.56
C THR A 88 -16.39 -6.33 17.06
N THR A 89 -15.36 -6.97 17.62
CA THR A 89 -15.01 -6.84 19.04
C THR A 89 -14.37 -5.50 19.38
N THR A 90 -13.89 -4.76 18.39
CA THR A 90 -13.36 -3.41 18.57
C THR A 90 -13.99 -2.50 17.55
N ILE A 91 -14.50 -1.35 18.00
CA ILE A 91 -15.04 -0.30 17.14
C ILE A 91 -14.31 1.02 17.41
N THR A 92 -14.12 1.79 16.35
CA THR A 92 -13.50 3.11 16.39
C THR A 92 -14.50 4.13 15.83
N GLY A 93 -14.73 5.19 16.59
CA GLY A 93 -15.55 6.33 16.20
C GLY A 93 -14.82 7.65 16.43
N PRO A 94 -15.46 8.79 16.15
CA PRO A 94 -14.85 10.11 16.31
C PRO A 94 -14.33 10.41 17.73
N ASN A 95 -14.96 9.82 18.75
CA ASN A 95 -14.66 10.08 20.15
C ASN A 95 -13.82 8.98 20.83
N GLY A 96 -13.24 8.06 20.05
CA GLY A 96 -12.30 7.06 20.57
C GLY A 96 -12.50 5.65 20.03
N THR A 97 -11.86 4.69 20.70
CA THR A 97 -11.94 3.26 20.41
C THR A 97 -12.43 2.51 21.64
N VAL A 98 -13.28 1.52 21.44
CA VAL A 98 -13.86 0.72 22.52
C VAL A 98 -13.76 -0.77 22.21
N ASP A 99 -13.50 -1.55 23.26
CA ASP A 99 -13.41 -3.01 23.23
C ASP A 99 -14.75 -3.61 23.72
N CYS A 100 -15.54 -4.07 22.76
CA CYS A 100 -16.86 -4.65 22.95
C CYS A 100 -16.86 -6.03 23.62
N THR A 101 -15.68 -6.60 23.94
CA THR A 101 -15.59 -7.76 24.84
C THR A 101 -15.43 -7.35 26.30
N LYS A 102 -15.14 -6.07 26.59
CA LYS A 102 -14.93 -5.55 27.94
C LYS A 102 -16.01 -4.59 28.41
N VAL A 103 -16.72 -3.97 27.48
CA VAL A 103 -17.86 -3.11 27.77
C VAL A 103 -19.03 -3.48 26.87
N THR A 104 -20.24 -3.13 27.29
CA THR A 104 -21.44 -3.36 26.49
C THR A 104 -21.37 -2.55 25.19
N CYS A 105 -21.52 -3.25 24.07
CA CYS A 105 -21.78 -2.66 22.76
C CYS A 105 -23.13 -3.16 22.23
N GLY A 106 -23.63 -2.53 21.19
CA GLY A 106 -24.92 -2.87 20.61
C GLY A 106 -25.16 -2.20 19.27
N LEU A 107 -26.30 -2.55 18.66
CA LEU A 107 -26.82 -1.85 17.51
C LEU A 107 -27.61 -0.64 18.00
N PHE A 108 -27.20 0.55 17.59
CA PHE A 108 -27.91 1.78 17.84
C PHE A 108 -28.65 2.21 16.58
N PHE A 109 -29.95 2.43 16.73
CA PHE A 109 -30.86 2.93 15.71
C PHE A 109 -31.05 4.42 15.98
N GLN A 110 -30.95 5.24 14.94
CA GLN A 110 -31.25 6.66 15.01
C GLN A 110 -31.83 7.14 13.69
N VAL A 111 -32.60 8.22 13.73
CA VAL A 111 -33.05 8.91 12.51
C VAL A 111 -31.81 9.33 11.71
N ASP A 112 -31.90 9.16 10.39
CA ASP A 112 -30.78 9.41 9.50
C ASP A 112 -30.38 10.89 9.45
N ARG A 113 -29.42 11.20 8.57
CA ARG A 113 -28.84 12.55 8.44
C ARG A 113 -29.85 13.67 8.18
N PHE A 114 -31.09 13.37 7.79
CA PHE A 114 -32.13 14.37 7.57
C PHE A 114 -32.83 14.81 8.87
N GLY A 115 -32.64 14.09 9.97
CA GLY A 115 -33.16 14.42 11.31
C GLY A 115 -32.13 14.19 12.42
N PRO A 116 -30.95 14.84 12.38
CA PRO A 116 -29.84 14.49 13.28
C PRO A 116 -30.14 14.77 14.76
N THR A 117 -31.13 15.61 15.07
CA THR A 117 -31.58 15.92 16.44
C THR A 117 -32.88 15.20 16.82
N ASP A 118 -33.50 14.44 15.90
CA ASP A 118 -34.72 13.69 16.17
C ASP A 118 -34.35 12.38 16.87
N THR A 119 -34.68 12.28 18.16
CA THR A 119 -34.42 11.12 19.02
C THR A 119 -35.62 10.18 19.16
N SER A 120 -36.71 10.42 18.43
CA SER A 120 -37.96 9.65 18.58
C SER A 120 -37.85 8.18 18.17
N GLU A 121 -36.85 7.83 17.36
CA GLU A 121 -36.57 6.45 16.93
C GLU A 121 -35.26 5.92 17.53
N ASP A 122 -34.71 6.58 18.56
CA ASP A 122 -33.47 6.16 19.19
C ASP A 122 -33.69 4.84 19.94
N LYS A 123 -33.00 3.79 19.50
CA LYS A 123 -33.06 2.48 20.16
C LYS A 123 -31.68 1.88 20.26
N PHE A 124 -31.36 1.33 21.42
CA PHE A 124 -30.17 0.51 21.60
C PHE A 124 -30.56 -0.95 21.79
N MET A 125 -29.98 -1.82 20.97
CA MET A 125 -30.09 -3.27 21.08
C MET A 125 -28.73 -3.83 21.48
N PRO A 126 -28.55 -4.29 22.73
CA PRO A 126 -27.26 -4.79 23.19
C PRO A 126 -26.87 -6.07 22.43
N ILE A 127 -25.58 -6.25 22.23
CA ILE A 127 -24.99 -7.49 21.72
C ILE A 127 -23.96 -8.04 22.69
N THR A 128 -23.79 -9.36 22.73
CA THR A 128 -22.72 -9.99 23.50
C THR A 128 -21.89 -10.93 22.64
N PHE A 129 -20.56 -10.85 22.80
CA PHE A 129 -19.63 -11.83 22.24
C PHE A 129 -19.45 -13.00 23.21
N ALA A 130 -19.13 -14.17 22.69
CA ALA A 130 -18.88 -15.37 23.49
C ALA A 130 -17.72 -15.15 24.49
N GLU A 131 -17.97 -15.33 25.80
CA GLU A 131 -16.94 -15.20 26.85
C GLU A 131 -15.76 -16.15 26.62
N GLY A 132 -14.54 -15.70 26.94
CA GLY A 132 -13.31 -16.49 26.75
C GLY A 132 -12.80 -16.55 25.30
N THR A 133 -13.53 -15.98 24.35
CA THR A 133 -13.09 -15.86 22.96
C THR A 133 -12.54 -14.45 22.74
N ALA A 134 -11.28 -14.21 23.13
CA ALA A 134 -10.53 -13.21 22.38
C ALA A 134 -10.57 -13.67 20.92
N ALA A 135 -10.90 -12.78 19.97
CA ALA A 135 -10.65 -13.09 18.56
C ALA A 135 -9.22 -13.67 18.49
N PRO A 136 -8.99 -14.82 17.82
CA PRO A 136 -7.65 -15.38 17.73
C PRO A 136 -6.71 -14.24 17.32
N SER A 137 -5.73 -13.93 18.16
CA SER A 137 -4.67 -12.99 17.79
C SER A 137 -3.89 -13.67 16.68
N LEU A 138 -4.32 -13.48 15.44
CA LEU A 138 -3.71 -14.11 14.29
C LEU A 138 -2.25 -13.65 14.24
N ALA A 139 -1.33 -14.60 14.05
CA ALA A 139 0.06 -14.23 13.88
C ALA A 139 0.21 -13.33 12.64
N PRO A 140 1.07 -12.31 12.69
CA PRO A 140 1.41 -11.56 11.49
C PRO A 140 2.08 -12.48 10.47
N ASP A 141 1.89 -12.14 9.20
CA ASP A 141 2.59 -12.79 8.11
C ASP A 141 4.09 -12.53 8.18
N VAL A 142 4.86 -13.39 7.52
CA VAL A 142 6.32 -13.26 7.44
C VAL A 142 6.69 -13.12 5.98
N PHE A 143 7.34 -12.00 5.63
CA PHE A 143 7.76 -11.74 4.27
C PHE A 143 9.22 -12.13 4.03
N THR A 144 9.46 -12.81 2.91
CA THR A 144 10.76 -12.88 2.25
C THR A 144 10.73 -11.95 1.06
N VAL A 145 11.58 -10.92 1.06
CA VAL A 145 11.62 -9.92 -0.02
C VAL A 145 13.03 -9.87 -0.58
N THR A 146 13.16 -9.86 -1.91
CA THR A 146 14.44 -9.78 -2.59
C THR A 146 14.46 -8.68 -3.64
N ALA A 147 15.64 -8.12 -3.87
CA ALA A 147 15.98 -7.16 -4.90
C ALA A 147 17.02 -7.80 -5.83
N ASN A 148 16.65 -8.09 -7.08
CA ASN A 148 17.48 -8.87 -8.02
C ASN A 148 18.01 -10.18 -7.40
N GLY A 149 17.20 -10.84 -6.57
CA GLY A 149 17.55 -12.08 -5.86
C GLY A 149 18.34 -11.89 -4.56
N ALA A 150 18.85 -10.70 -4.26
CA ALA A 150 19.48 -10.42 -2.96
C ALA A 150 18.41 -10.13 -1.89
N PRO A 151 18.50 -10.71 -0.69
CA PRO A 151 17.50 -10.50 0.37
C PRO A 151 17.51 -9.06 0.87
N LEU A 152 16.32 -8.48 1.03
CA LEU A 152 16.12 -7.20 1.71
C LEU A 152 15.80 -7.46 3.18
N VAL A 153 16.30 -6.58 4.04
CA VAL A 153 16.05 -6.64 5.48
C VAL A 153 15.00 -5.59 5.84
N ARG A 154 13.96 -6.01 6.57
CA ARG A 154 12.88 -5.11 7.01
C ARG A 154 13.46 -3.95 7.81
N ASN A 155 13.01 -2.73 7.48
CA ASN A 155 13.44 -1.47 8.11
C ASN A 155 14.95 -1.19 8.02
N ALA A 156 15.70 -1.92 7.20
CA ALA A 156 17.12 -1.67 6.99
C ALA A 156 17.35 -1.18 5.55
N PRO A 157 18.13 -0.11 5.35
CA PRO A 157 18.31 0.49 4.05
C PRO A 157 19.12 -0.41 3.11
N SER A 158 18.67 -0.50 1.87
CA SER A 158 19.46 -1.00 0.73
C SER A 158 19.82 0.15 -0.20
N ASN A 159 20.70 -0.07 -1.19
CA ASN A 159 21.08 0.97 -2.14
C ASN A 159 20.31 0.83 -3.45
N LEU A 160 19.86 1.96 -4.00
CA LEU A 160 19.25 2.03 -5.33
C LEU A 160 19.78 3.25 -6.07
N THR A 161 20.40 3.05 -7.24
CA THR A 161 20.98 4.16 -8.01
C THR A 161 19.98 4.69 -9.05
N TYR A 162 20.10 5.97 -9.40
CA TYR A 162 19.23 6.61 -10.38
C TYR A 162 19.12 5.82 -11.69
N ARG A 163 17.88 5.59 -12.16
CA ARG A 163 17.52 4.76 -13.33
C ARG A 163 18.01 3.31 -13.29
N SER A 164 18.48 2.79 -12.16
CA SER A 164 18.62 1.35 -12.02
C SER A 164 17.24 0.70 -11.99
N GLU A 165 17.05 -0.35 -12.79
CA GLU A 165 15.87 -1.21 -12.70
C GLU A 165 16.22 -2.41 -11.82
N VAL A 166 15.46 -2.59 -10.74
CA VAL A 166 15.65 -3.68 -9.80
C VAL A 166 14.36 -4.47 -9.70
N THR A 167 14.43 -5.77 -9.97
CA THR A 167 13.29 -6.68 -9.84
C THR A 167 13.03 -6.93 -8.36
N ILE A 168 11.82 -6.65 -7.89
CA ILE A 168 11.37 -6.93 -6.53
C ILE A 168 10.52 -8.19 -6.56
N VAL A 169 10.91 -9.17 -5.74
CA VAL A 169 10.11 -10.36 -5.50
C VAL A 169 9.78 -10.40 -4.02
N ALA A 170 8.48 -10.40 -3.71
CA ALA A 170 7.97 -10.55 -2.36
C ALA A 170 7.16 -11.84 -2.26
N THR A 171 7.45 -12.63 -1.22
CA THR A 171 6.74 -13.87 -0.93
C THR A 171 6.31 -13.85 0.53
N ALA A 172 5.03 -14.12 0.77
CA ALA A 172 4.50 -14.33 2.10
C ALA A 172 4.64 -15.80 2.51
N LEU A 173 5.08 -16.06 3.74
CA LEU A 173 5.18 -17.43 4.28
C LEU A 173 3.82 -18.13 4.30
N SER A 174 2.75 -17.36 4.48
CA SER A 174 1.36 -17.84 4.40
C SER A 174 0.91 -18.31 3.01
N GLY A 175 1.66 -17.98 1.95
CA GLY A 175 1.24 -18.16 0.55
C GLY A 175 0.21 -17.14 0.06
N LEU A 176 -0.19 -16.17 0.89
CA LEU A 176 -1.09 -15.10 0.48
C LEU A 176 -0.45 -14.21 -0.60
N ALA A 177 -1.28 -13.69 -1.52
CA ALA A 177 -0.84 -12.75 -2.52
C ALA A 177 -0.29 -11.47 -1.86
N THR A 178 0.91 -11.06 -2.26
CA THR A 178 1.56 -9.86 -1.76
C THR A 178 1.31 -8.67 -2.69
N GLU A 179 0.99 -7.53 -2.11
CA GLU A 179 0.96 -6.25 -2.81
C GLU A 179 2.25 -5.47 -2.53
N VAL A 180 2.91 -4.96 -3.56
CA VAL A 180 4.14 -4.14 -3.44
C VAL A 180 3.87 -2.75 -4.00
N THR A 181 4.08 -1.73 -3.17
CA THR A 181 3.82 -0.32 -3.53
C THR A 181 5.01 0.56 -3.16
N SER A 182 5.21 1.65 -3.90
CA SER A 182 6.18 2.68 -3.49
C SER A 182 5.52 3.64 -2.50
N LEU A 183 6.24 4.03 -1.45
CA LEU A 183 5.75 4.92 -0.41
C LEU A 183 5.97 6.40 -0.70
N ASN A 184 6.76 6.75 -1.71
CA ASN A 184 6.99 8.14 -2.10
C ASN A 184 7.30 8.28 -3.59
N ALA A 185 7.29 9.52 -4.09
CA ALA A 185 7.51 9.83 -5.50
C ALA A 185 9.00 9.78 -5.92
N ASN A 186 9.93 9.40 -5.05
CA ASN A 186 11.36 9.34 -5.41
C ASN A 186 11.72 8.02 -6.14
N CYS A 187 10.85 7.01 -6.09
CA CYS A 187 10.90 5.84 -6.96
C CYS A 187 9.54 5.57 -7.61
N VAL A 188 9.56 4.69 -8.61
CA VAL A 188 8.36 4.11 -9.20
C VAL A 188 8.48 2.59 -9.22
N ILE A 189 7.36 1.90 -9.09
CA ILE A 189 7.26 0.45 -9.34
C ILE A 189 6.45 0.25 -10.61
N ARG A 190 6.99 -0.50 -11.58
CA ARG A 190 6.28 -0.95 -12.79
C ARG A 190 6.64 -2.39 -13.07
N ASP A 191 5.64 -3.24 -13.33
CA ASP A 191 5.82 -4.64 -13.70
C ASP A 191 6.76 -5.41 -12.73
N GLY A 192 6.60 -5.18 -11.43
CA GLY A 192 7.43 -5.79 -10.37
C GLY A 192 8.86 -5.24 -10.26
N LYS A 193 9.23 -4.22 -11.04
CA LYS A 193 10.54 -3.57 -10.96
C LYS A 193 10.43 -2.21 -10.27
N ILE A 194 11.33 -1.94 -9.33
CA ILE A 194 11.54 -0.62 -8.76
C ILE A 194 12.62 0.13 -9.55
N SER A 195 12.39 1.42 -9.81
CA SER A 195 13.36 2.32 -10.41
C SER A 195 13.43 3.66 -9.68
N ALA A 196 14.65 4.12 -9.39
CA ALA A 196 14.88 5.42 -8.76
C ALA A 196 14.73 6.58 -9.75
N LEU A 197 13.98 7.61 -9.34
CA LEU A 197 13.74 8.83 -10.10
C LEU A 197 14.62 10.01 -9.64
N LYS A 198 15.40 9.82 -8.58
CA LYS A 198 16.41 10.77 -8.07
C LYS A 198 17.71 10.05 -7.76
N GLY A 199 18.83 10.77 -7.79
CA GLY A 199 20.15 10.26 -7.44
C GLY A 199 20.60 10.57 -6.01
N SER A 200 19.70 11.08 -5.17
CA SER A 200 19.93 11.35 -3.74
C SER A 200 18.62 11.31 -2.94
N GLY A 201 18.75 11.19 -1.62
CA GLY A 201 17.63 11.07 -0.70
C GLY A 201 17.22 9.61 -0.48
N GLU A 202 15.95 9.43 -0.11
CA GLU A 202 15.44 8.12 0.28
C GLU A 202 14.14 7.78 -0.43
N CYS A 203 13.96 6.48 -0.61
CA CYS A 203 12.78 5.85 -1.15
C CYS A 203 12.43 4.65 -0.28
N ALA A 204 11.18 4.20 -0.31
CA ALA A 204 10.81 2.98 0.39
C ALA A 204 9.70 2.26 -0.36
N ILE A 205 9.66 0.95 -0.22
CA ILE A 205 8.53 0.13 -0.66
C ILE A 205 7.78 -0.42 0.54
N SER A 206 6.47 -0.57 0.40
CA SER A 206 5.62 -1.32 1.32
C SER A 206 5.22 -2.63 0.67
N VAL A 207 5.42 -3.72 1.40
CA VAL A 207 4.89 -5.05 1.07
C VAL A 207 3.73 -5.34 2.02
N LYS A 208 2.59 -5.78 1.49
CA LYS A 208 1.37 -6.02 2.27
C LYS A 208 0.73 -7.36 1.92
N THR A 209 0.09 -7.99 2.90
CA THR A 209 -0.92 -9.04 2.71
C THR A 209 -2.21 -8.64 3.40
N ALA A 210 -3.34 -8.92 2.76
CA ALA A 210 -4.67 -8.61 3.29
C ALA A 210 -5.06 -9.48 4.51
N GLY A 211 -4.26 -10.49 4.85
CA GLY A 211 -4.60 -11.50 5.85
C GLY A 211 -5.68 -12.46 5.37
N ASN A 212 -6.06 -13.39 6.23
CA ASN A 212 -7.19 -14.30 6.05
C ASN A 212 -7.70 -14.77 7.43
N ALA A 213 -8.49 -15.85 7.48
CA ALA A 213 -9.03 -16.39 8.72
C ALA A 213 -7.97 -16.91 9.72
N THR A 214 -6.73 -17.16 9.27
CA THR A 214 -5.65 -17.77 10.07
C THR A 214 -4.40 -16.90 10.17
N VAL A 215 -4.27 -15.84 9.38
CA VAL A 215 -3.09 -14.94 9.32
C VAL A 215 -3.56 -13.48 9.36
N ALA A 216 -2.95 -12.66 10.20
CA ALA A 216 -3.33 -11.25 10.33
C ALA A 216 -2.93 -10.47 9.06
N PRO A 217 -3.71 -9.44 8.67
CA PRO A 217 -3.27 -8.45 7.69
C PRO A 217 -1.93 -7.85 8.14
N THR A 218 -0.93 -7.88 7.26
CA THR A 218 0.45 -7.56 7.64
C THR A 218 1.09 -6.63 6.63
N SER A 219 1.94 -5.73 7.11
CA SER A 219 2.74 -4.85 6.26
C SER A 219 4.17 -4.71 6.75
N ALA A 220 5.10 -4.57 5.80
CA ALA A 220 6.50 -4.30 6.07
C ALA A 220 7.04 -3.23 5.13
N ILE A 221 8.04 -2.49 5.60
CA ILE A 221 8.69 -1.40 4.88
C ILE A 221 10.15 -1.78 4.62
N TYR A 222 10.59 -1.54 3.39
CA TYR A 222 11.97 -1.76 2.96
C TYR A 222 12.51 -0.45 2.37
N PRO A 223 13.36 0.27 3.12
CA PRO A 223 13.92 1.53 2.67
C PRO A 223 15.09 1.34 1.69
N PHE A 224 15.27 2.32 0.82
CA PHE A 224 16.36 2.44 -0.14
C PHE A 224 17.01 3.83 -0.01
N ILE A 225 18.32 3.85 0.17
CA ILE A 225 19.13 5.05 0.04
C ILE A 225 19.44 5.24 -1.44
N LEU A 226 19.14 6.43 -1.94
CA LEU A 226 19.31 6.77 -3.35
C LEU A 226 20.73 7.28 -3.62
N GLY A 227 21.30 6.80 -4.71
CA GLY A 227 22.63 7.19 -5.17
C GLY A 227 22.65 7.62 -6.64
N LEU A 228 23.69 8.36 -7.02
CA LEU A 228 23.90 8.78 -8.41
C LEU A 228 24.03 7.56 -9.33
N GLY A 229 23.39 7.65 -10.50
CA GLY A 229 23.51 6.66 -11.57
C GLY A 229 24.93 6.59 -12.13
N ASP A 230 25.32 5.41 -12.58
CA ASP A 230 26.60 5.16 -13.25
C ASP A 230 26.36 4.98 -14.75
N GLN A 231 26.97 5.85 -15.54
CA GLN A 231 26.85 5.80 -17.00
C GLN A 231 27.64 4.62 -17.58
N SER A 232 27.09 4.01 -18.64
CA SER A 232 27.76 3.00 -19.44
C SER A 232 27.77 3.41 -20.91
N ILE A 233 28.59 2.74 -21.73
CA ILE A 233 28.59 2.91 -23.18
C ILE A 233 28.46 1.54 -23.84
N ALA A 234 27.84 1.48 -25.01
CA ALA A 234 27.67 0.23 -25.75
C ALA A 234 29.02 -0.45 -26.03
N VAL A 235 29.05 -1.78 -26.03
CA VAL A 235 30.27 -2.53 -26.34
C VAL A 235 30.68 -2.29 -27.79
N PHE A 236 31.98 -2.09 -28.04
CA PHE A 236 32.52 -1.87 -29.37
C PHE A 236 33.85 -2.62 -29.58
N PRO A 237 34.26 -2.87 -30.84
CA PRO A 237 35.52 -3.55 -31.14
C PRO A 237 36.76 -2.80 -30.64
N LEU A 238 37.70 -3.51 -30.02
CA LEU A 238 38.99 -2.95 -29.58
C LEU A 238 40.14 -3.23 -30.56
N LYS A 239 39.81 -3.39 -31.85
CA LYS A 239 40.78 -3.66 -32.92
C LYS A 239 40.37 -2.94 -34.20
N VAL A 240 41.35 -2.41 -34.94
CA VAL A 240 41.15 -1.82 -36.28
C VAL A 240 42.43 -1.98 -37.11
N LYS A 241 42.31 -2.05 -38.44
CA LYS A 241 43.50 -2.12 -39.33
C LYS A 241 44.06 -0.73 -39.61
N VAL A 242 45.34 -0.65 -39.99
CA VAL A 242 45.92 0.59 -40.56
C VAL A 242 45.08 1.06 -41.76
N LYS A 243 44.86 2.38 -41.86
CA LYS A 243 43.98 3.09 -42.82
C LYS A 243 42.48 2.78 -42.70
N ALA A 244 42.07 1.85 -41.85
CA ALA A 244 40.66 1.55 -41.60
C ALA A 244 40.06 2.47 -40.52
N LYS A 245 38.74 2.62 -40.56
CA LYS A 245 37.95 3.39 -39.61
C LYS A 245 37.19 2.47 -38.66
N LEU A 246 37.08 2.88 -37.41
CA LEU A 246 36.27 2.24 -36.38
C LEU A 246 35.34 3.29 -35.76
N SER A 247 34.03 3.04 -35.81
CA SER A 247 33.03 3.88 -35.16
C SER A 247 32.89 3.51 -33.69
N LEU A 248 32.96 4.50 -32.82
CA LEU A 248 32.70 4.38 -31.38
C LEU A 248 31.26 4.82 -31.05
N PRO A 249 30.68 4.36 -29.93
CA PRO A 249 29.38 4.84 -29.48
C PRO A 249 29.33 6.36 -29.38
N ALA A 250 28.26 6.99 -29.84
CA ALA A 250 28.12 8.45 -29.81
C ALA A 250 27.61 8.95 -28.44
N GLN A 251 26.79 8.15 -27.75
CA GLN A 251 26.13 8.52 -26.50
C GLN A 251 26.30 7.45 -25.41
N THR A 252 26.20 7.86 -24.15
CA THR A 252 26.12 6.96 -22.99
C THR A 252 24.72 6.36 -22.83
N SER A 253 24.56 5.40 -21.92
CA SER A 253 23.26 4.85 -21.51
C SER A 253 22.30 5.87 -20.91
N PHE A 254 22.79 7.08 -20.60
CA PHE A 254 21.98 8.21 -20.13
C PHE A 254 21.68 9.23 -21.23
N GLY A 255 22.15 9.00 -22.47
CA GLY A 255 21.93 9.89 -23.61
C GLY A 255 22.98 11.00 -23.75
N GLU A 256 24.00 11.04 -22.89
CA GLU A 256 25.04 12.07 -22.93
C GLU A 256 26.01 11.85 -24.07
N ASN A 257 26.35 12.93 -24.79
CA ASN A 257 27.32 12.87 -25.88
C ASN A 257 28.73 12.56 -25.37
N ILE A 258 29.41 11.61 -26.03
CA ILE A 258 30.74 11.17 -25.63
C ILE A 258 31.81 11.95 -26.39
N LYS A 259 32.74 12.57 -25.66
CA LYS A 259 33.98 13.15 -26.18
C LYS A 259 35.07 12.10 -26.17
N TYR A 260 35.73 11.92 -27.32
CA TYR A 260 36.87 11.03 -27.46
C TYR A 260 38.15 11.82 -27.71
N VAL A 261 39.19 11.53 -26.94
CA VAL A 261 40.53 12.10 -27.10
C VAL A 261 41.57 10.99 -27.12
N THR A 262 42.67 11.22 -27.82
CA THR A 262 43.83 10.32 -27.87
C THR A 262 45.10 11.15 -27.87
N GLU A 263 46.08 10.69 -27.11
CA GLU A 263 47.47 11.18 -27.18
C GLU A 263 48.35 10.24 -28.03
N SER A 264 47.78 9.11 -28.50
CA SER A 264 48.51 8.11 -29.26
C SER A 264 48.71 8.55 -30.71
N LYS A 265 49.96 8.53 -31.18
CA LYS A 265 50.31 8.82 -32.59
C LYS A 265 49.91 7.70 -33.58
N ASN A 266 49.53 6.53 -33.06
CA ASN A 266 49.15 5.35 -33.87
C ASN A 266 47.73 5.45 -34.46
N CYS A 267 46.93 6.43 -34.04
CA CYS A 267 45.57 6.64 -34.49
C CYS A 267 45.20 8.12 -34.47
N ARG A 268 44.16 8.49 -35.23
CA ARG A 268 43.54 9.81 -35.18
C ARG A 268 42.07 9.67 -34.84
N ILE A 269 41.55 10.54 -33.99
CA ILE A 269 40.13 10.60 -33.64
C ILE A 269 39.49 11.81 -34.32
N THR A 270 38.33 11.62 -34.92
CA THR A 270 37.48 12.69 -35.45
C THR A 270 36.04 12.40 -35.08
N LYS A 271 35.44 13.26 -34.24
CA LYS A 271 34.17 12.98 -33.54
C LYS A 271 34.27 11.65 -32.78
N ASN A 272 33.45 10.67 -33.12
CA ASN A 272 33.43 9.31 -32.56
C ASN A 272 34.11 8.27 -33.47
N THR A 273 34.89 8.68 -34.47
CA THR A 273 35.56 7.74 -35.39
C THR A 273 37.06 7.71 -35.13
N VAL A 274 37.60 6.49 -34.97
CA VAL A 274 39.04 6.22 -34.89
C VAL A 274 39.54 5.81 -36.27
N LEU A 275 40.57 6.49 -36.78
CA LEU A 275 41.33 6.10 -37.97
C LEU A 275 42.65 5.47 -37.54
N GLY A 276 42.93 4.24 -37.97
CA GLY A 276 44.23 3.59 -37.75
C GLY A 276 45.31 4.25 -38.62
N VAL A 277 46.38 4.76 -38.01
CA VAL A 277 47.47 5.47 -38.71
C VAL A 277 48.71 4.59 -38.82
N LYS A 278 49.13 3.97 -37.71
CA LYS A 278 50.32 3.11 -37.62
C LYS A 278 50.01 1.89 -36.74
N LYS A 279 50.59 0.73 -37.07
CA LYS A 279 50.49 -0.48 -36.23
C LYS A 279 50.95 -0.19 -34.79
N GLY A 280 50.24 -0.73 -33.81
CA GLY A 280 50.52 -0.54 -32.40
C GLY A 280 49.25 -0.31 -31.57
N SER A 281 49.41 0.22 -30.34
CA SER A 281 48.29 0.52 -29.45
C SER A 281 47.83 1.97 -29.60
N CYS A 282 46.51 2.16 -29.66
CA CYS A 282 45.83 3.44 -29.61
C CYS A 282 45.07 3.56 -28.29
N ARG A 283 45.56 4.38 -27.35
CA ARG A 283 44.87 4.70 -26.10
C ARG A 283 43.89 5.82 -26.34
N VAL A 284 42.62 5.56 -26.04
CA VAL A 284 41.50 6.49 -26.22
C VAL A 284 40.84 6.73 -24.88
N THR A 285 40.70 8.00 -24.51
CA THR A 285 39.89 8.41 -23.37
C THR A 285 38.53 8.85 -23.87
N ALA A 286 37.49 8.21 -23.33
CA ALA A 286 36.10 8.56 -23.56
C ALA A 286 35.58 9.30 -22.32
N SER A 287 34.94 10.45 -22.51
CA SER A 287 34.32 11.21 -21.42
C SER A 287 32.94 11.76 -21.77
N ALA A 288 32.05 11.84 -20.79
CA ALA A 288 30.74 12.47 -20.89
C ALA A 288 30.39 13.18 -19.58
N ALA A 289 29.60 14.26 -19.64
CA ALA A 289 29.22 15.03 -18.48
C ALA A 289 28.34 14.22 -17.51
N GLY A 290 28.41 14.54 -16.22
CA GLY A 290 27.43 14.10 -15.24
C GLY A 290 26.27 15.10 -15.16
N GLN A 291 25.21 14.73 -14.45
CA GLN A 291 24.15 15.65 -14.09
C GLN A 291 23.95 15.64 -12.58
N ASP A 292 24.05 16.82 -11.98
CA ASP A 292 23.94 17.00 -10.53
C ASP A 292 22.65 16.39 -9.98
N GLY A 293 22.80 15.63 -8.91
CA GLY A 293 21.69 14.94 -8.25
C GLY A 293 21.09 13.76 -9.03
N LEU A 294 21.58 13.43 -10.23
CA LEU A 294 21.07 12.32 -11.03
C LEU A 294 22.13 11.26 -11.38
N TRP A 295 23.22 11.60 -12.06
CA TRP A 295 24.27 10.63 -12.43
C TRP A 295 25.68 11.22 -12.47
N LYS A 296 26.67 10.35 -12.24
CA LYS A 296 28.09 10.74 -12.21
C LYS A 296 28.61 11.01 -13.62
N ALA A 297 29.65 11.83 -13.73
CA ALA A 297 30.39 11.99 -14.98
C ALA A 297 31.01 10.65 -15.43
N PHE A 298 31.05 10.42 -16.75
CA PHE A 298 31.65 9.25 -17.34
C PHE A 298 33.09 9.54 -17.77
N VAL A 299 34.05 8.75 -17.31
CA VAL A 299 35.42 8.74 -17.85
C VAL A 299 35.93 7.29 -17.89
N ARG A 300 36.37 6.85 -19.06
CA ARG A 300 36.98 5.52 -19.26
C ARG A 300 38.10 5.57 -20.29
N ASN A 301 39.12 4.74 -20.09
CA ASN A 301 40.23 4.57 -21.01
C ASN A 301 40.11 3.23 -21.73
N TYR A 302 40.27 3.25 -23.05
CA TYR A 302 40.26 2.08 -23.92
C TYR A 302 41.59 1.94 -24.63
N THR A 303 42.01 0.71 -24.87
CA THR A 303 43.18 0.42 -25.70
C THR A 303 42.73 -0.32 -26.95
N ILE A 304 42.82 0.34 -28.10
CA ILE A 304 42.46 -0.21 -29.41
C ILE A 304 43.73 -0.67 -30.10
N LYS A 305 43.79 -1.94 -30.52
CA LYS A 305 44.94 -2.49 -31.25
C LYS A 305 44.83 -2.15 -32.74
N ILE A 306 45.85 -1.47 -33.26
CA ILE A 306 46.00 -1.18 -34.68
C ILE A 306 46.83 -2.29 -35.33
N GLY A 307 46.19 -3.09 -36.19
CA GLY A 307 46.77 -4.24 -36.90
C GLY A 307 47.32 -3.90 -38.28
#